data_AF-H7EJJ5-F1
#
_entry.id   AF-H7EJJ5-F1
#
_cell.length_a   1.000
_cell.length_b   1.000
_cell.length_c   1.000
_cell.angle_alpha   90.00
_cell.angle_beta   90.00
_cell.angle_gamma   90.00
#
_symmetry.space_group_name_H-M   'P 1'
#
loop_
_entity.id
_entity.type
_entity.pdbx_description
1 polymer ?
#
loop_
_entity_poly.entity_id
_entity_poly.type
_entity_poly.pdbx_seq_one_letter_code
_entity_poly.pdbx_strand_id
1 'polypeptide(L)'
;MKMEKNAMIIYGNEEKSQQTGSFMETRLNSVIEKMKSKNIERNELVSLEEIKSFEKKNNIKLPNELVSFYTTISNGCKMIDGFNLRKLEEWKFKTGQLNRDFPFTEPWIWEDDENTEKLKYIEDGNIELIDIGDSQTWNIIVSGKEKGKMWFFTDVGIQPCAPAMDFLTWFEFWLDGNEDYF
;
A
#
# COMPACT_ATOMS: atom_id res chain seq x y z
N MET A 1 13.62 -19.91 -48.11
CA MET A 1 14.06 -20.06 -46.71
C MET A 1 13.84 -18.74 -45.98
N LYS A 2 13.27 -18.81 -44.76
CA LYS A 2 12.88 -17.73 -43.83
C LYS A 2 11.46 -17.17 -43.98
N MET A 3 10.51 -17.88 -43.38
CA MET A 3 9.45 -17.27 -42.57
C MET A 3 9.33 -18.11 -41.30
N GLU A 4 9.65 -17.54 -40.14
CA GLU A 4 9.31 -18.03 -38.78
C GLU A 4 10.12 -17.24 -37.75
N LYS A 5 9.67 -16.04 -37.35
CA LYS A 5 10.09 -15.41 -36.08
C LYS A 5 9.03 -14.52 -35.39
N ASN A 6 7.85 -14.32 -35.97
CA ASN A 6 6.86 -13.38 -35.40
C ASN A 6 5.69 -14.01 -34.61
N ALA A 7 5.66 -15.32 -34.40
CA ALA A 7 4.57 -15.97 -33.66
C ALA A 7 4.84 -16.13 -32.14
N MET A 8 6.08 -15.98 -31.66
CA MET A 8 6.46 -16.39 -30.30
C MET A 8 6.28 -15.29 -29.23
N ILE A 9 6.00 -14.04 -29.62
CA ILE A 9 5.92 -12.90 -28.65
C ILE A 9 4.50 -12.73 -28.10
N ILE A 10 3.47 -13.19 -28.81
CA ILE A 10 2.06 -12.90 -28.46
C ILE A 10 1.54 -13.85 -27.36
N TYR A 11 1.93 -15.14 -27.40
CA TYR A 11 1.49 -16.15 -26.42
C TYR A 11 2.09 -15.95 -25.01
N GLY A 12 3.28 -15.35 -24.90
CA GLY A 12 3.96 -15.18 -23.62
C GLY A 12 3.39 -14.08 -22.71
N ASN A 13 2.55 -13.17 -23.24
CA ASN A 13 1.95 -12.08 -22.45
C ASN A 13 0.57 -12.45 -21.88
N GLU A 14 -0.21 -13.28 -22.58
CA GLU A 14 -1.52 -13.75 -22.10
C GLU A 14 -1.37 -14.81 -21.01
N GLU A 15 -0.42 -15.74 -21.15
CA GLU A 15 -0.15 -16.74 -20.10
C GLU A 15 0.43 -16.11 -18.83
N LYS A 16 1.32 -15.12 -18.96
CA LYS A 16 1.84 -14.37 -17.81
C LYS A 16 0.74 -13.55 -17.12
N SER A 17 -0.12 -12.87 -17.86
CA SER A 17 -1.20 -12.08 -17.26
C SER A 17 -2.27 -12.95 -16.60
N GLN A 18 -2.59 -14.13 -17.17
CA GLN A 18 -3.49 -15.11 -16.56
C GLN A 18 -2.88 -15.77 -15.32
N GLN A 19 -1.59 -16.11 -15.34
CA GLN A 19 -0.90 -16.71 -14.20
C GLN A 19 -0.74 -15.71 -13.03
N THR A 20 -0.40 -14.45 -13.33
CA THR A 20 -0.36 -13.38 -12.33
C THR A 20 -1.75 -13.08 -11.75
N GLY A 21 -2.81 -13.11 -12.58
CA GLY A 21 -4.19 -12.96 -12.13
C GLY A 21 -4.62 -14.09 -11.18
N SER A 22 -4.33 -15.34 -11.52
CA SER A 22 -4.62 -16.51 -10.69
C SER A 22 -3.87 -16.50 -9.35
N PHE A 23 -2.61 -16.04 -9.35
CA PHE A 23 -1.82 -15.90 -8.11
C PHE A 23 -2.39 -14.82 -7.18
N MET A 24 -2.73 -13.65 -7.72
CA MET A 24 -3.31 -12.56 -6.92
C MET A 24 -4.66 -12.97 -6.33
N GLU A 25 -5.54 -13.58 -7.12
CA GLU A 25 -6.83 -14.09 -6.63
C GLU A 25 -6.65 -15.09 -5.48
N THR A 26 -5.71 -16.03 -5.62
CA THR A 26 -5.37 -17.00 -4.56
C THR A 26 -4.91 -16.30 -3.29
N ARG A 27 -4.05 -15.28 -3.43
CA ARG A 27 -3.56 -14.47 -2.30
C ARG A 27 -4.69 -13.71 -1.61
N LEU A 28 -5.56 -13.04 -2.35
CA LEU A 28 -6.69 -12.30 -1.79
C LEU A 28 -7.65 -13.22 -1.04
N ASN A 29 -7.93 -14.42 -1.58
CA ASN A 29 -8.75 -15.42 -0.91
C ASN A 29 -8.11 -15.93 0.39
N SER A 30 -6.79 -16.15 0.40
CA SER A 30 -6.03 -16.48 1.62
C SER A 30 -6.19 -15.40 2.69
N VAL A 31 -6.07 -14.12 2.32
CA VAL A 31 -6.27 -13.00 3.25
C VAL A 31 -7.69 -12.98 3.81
N ILE A 32 -8.71 -13.19 2.98
CA ILE A 32 -10.12 -13.25 3.40
C ILE A 32 -10.34 -14.36 4.43
N GLU A 33 -9.81 -15.56 4.20
CA GLU A 33 -9.94 -16.67 5.14
C GLU A 33 -9.16 -16.40 6.45
N LYS A 34 -7.97 -15.78 6.38
CA LYS A 34 -7.23 -15.34 7.57
C LYS A 34 -8.03 -14.32 8.39
N MET A 35 -8.60 -13.30 7.76
CA MET A 35 -9.45 -12.31 8.43
C MET A 35 -10.63 -12.98 9.14
N LYS A 36 -11.31 -13.90 8.45
CA LYS A 36 -12.42 -14.68 9.00
C LYS A 36 -12.00 -15.53 10.20
N SER A 37 -10.85 -16.21 10.12
CA SER A 37 -10.32 -17.02 11.23
C SER A 37 -10.01 -16.20 12.49
N LYS A 38 -9.75 -14.90 12.31
CA LYS A 38 -9.44 -13.94 13.37
C LYS A 38 -10.66 -13.09 13.79
N ASN A 39 -11.85 -13.41 13.26
CA ASN A 39 -13.08 -12.67 13.49
C ASN A 39 -12.99 -11.17 13.14
N ILE A 40 -12.19 -10.82 12.12
CA ILE A 40 -12.14 -9.45 11.61
C ILE A 40 -13.31 -9.22 10.68
N GLU A 41 -14.13 -8.21 11.00
CA GLU A 41 -15.23 -7.79 10.15
C GLU A 41 -14.73 -7.03 8.91
N ARG A 42 -15.38 -7.31 7.77
CA ARG A 42 -15.12 -6.65 6.50
C ARG A 42 -16.14 -5.53 6.29
N ASN A 43 -15.66 -4.37 5.90
CA ASN A 43 -16.48 -3.24 5.46
C ASN A 43 -16.96 -3.43 4.01
N GLU A 44 -17.95 -2.64 3.62
CA GLU A 44 -18.42 -2.56 2.23
C GLU A 44 -17.26 -2.24 1.28
N LEU A 45 -17.24 -2.88 0.10
CA LEU A 45 -16.15 -2.74 -0.86
C LEU A 45 -16.24 -1.40 -1.60
N VAL A 46 -15.09 -0.84 -1.95
CA VAL A 46 -15.01 0.33 -2.84
C VAL A 46 -15.11 -0.14 -4.28
N SER A 47 -15.92 0.52 -5.09
CA SER A 47 -16.00 0.19 -6.52
C SER A 47 -14.74 0.63 -7.28
N LEU A 48 -14.43 -0.05 -8.39
CA LEU A 48 -13.34 0.39 -9.27
C LEU A 48 -13.56 1.80 -9.83
N GLU A 49 -14.80 2.25 -10.01
CA GLU A 49 -15.10 3.60 -10.49
C GLU A 49 -14.84 4.67 -9.43
N GLU A 50 -15.09 4.37 -8.16
CA GLU A 50 -14.68 5.24 -7.04
C GLU A 50 -13.16 5.34 -6.94
N ILE A 51 -12.44 4.21 -7.07
CA ILE A 51 -10.98 4.20 -7.13
C ILE A 51 -10.47 5.07 -8.28
N LYS A 52 -10.97 4.86 -9.50
CA LYS A 52 -10.57 5.65 -10.68
C LYS A 52 -10.89 7.14 -10.50
N SER A 53 -12.02 7.46 -9.86
CA SER A 53 -12.40 8.84 -9.57
C SER A 53 -11.45 9.49 -8.58
N PHE A 54 -11.06 8.76 -7.53
CA PHE A 54 -10.05 9.19 -6.56
C PHE A 54 -8.69 9.41 -7.23
N GLU A 55 -8.21 8.45 -8.01
CA GLU A 55 -6.96 8.54 -8.77
C GLU A 55 -6.93 9.75 -9.71
N LYS A 56 -8.01 9.95 -10.48
CA LYS A 56 -8.14 11.08 -11.41
C LYS A 56 -8.16 12.41 -10.68
N LYS A 57 -8.91 12.52 -9.57
CA LYS A 57 -9.00 13.74 -8.76
C LYS A 57 -7.65 14.16 -8.19
N ASN A 58 -6.84 13.18 -7.78
CA ASN A 58 -5.55 13.41 -7.14
C ASN A 58 -4.35 13.34 -8.08
N ASN A 59 -4.58 13.03 -9.36
CA ASN A 59 -3.54 12.82 -10.39
C ASN A 59 -2.49 11.79 -9.98
N ILE A 60 -2.93 10.65 -9.45
CA ILE A 60 -2.05 9.53 -9.07
C ILE A 60 -2.59 8.21 -9.60
N LYS A 61 -1.78 7.16 -9.45
CA LYS A 61 -2.24 5.77 -9.53
C LYS A 61 -1.96 5.08 -8.22
N LEU A 62 -2.96 4.46 -7.61
CA LEU A 62 -2.77 3.72 -6.37
C LEU A 62 -1.96 2.43 -6.64
N PRO A 63 -1.21 1.93 -5.66
CA PRO A 63 -0.60 0.60 -5.75
C PRO A 63 -1.65 -0.49 -5.99
N ASN A 64 -1.33 -1.47 -6.84
CA ASN A 64 -2.29 -2.50 -7.25
C ASN A 64 -2.82 -3.31 -6.06
N GLU A 65 -1.93 -3.64 -5.13
CA GLU A 65 -2.22 -4.40 -3.91
C GLU A 65 -3.22 -3.66 -3.02
N LEU A 66 -3.09 -2.34 -2.93
CA LEU A 66 -4.03 -1.49 -2.21
C LEU A 66 -5.38 -1.47 -2.94
N VAL A 67 -5.41 -1.27 -4.27
CA VAL A 67 -6.66 -1.31 -5.05
C VAL A 67 -7.37 -2.64 -4.89
N SER A 68 -6.64 -3.76 -4.99
CA SER A 68 -7.20 -5.11 -4.82
C SER A 68 -7.80 -5.31 -3.42
N PHE A 69 -7.14 -4.80 -2.37
CA PHE A 69 -7.71 -4.86 -1.03
C PHE A 69 -9.05 -4.12 -0.93
N TYR A 70 -9.09 -2.84 -1.32
CA TYR A 70 -10.31 -2.03 -1.17
C TYR A 70 -11.47 -2.51 -2.05
N THR A 71 -11.18 -3.14 -3.20
CA THR A 71 -12.19 -3.59 -4.16
C THR A 71 -12.61 -5.04 -3.99
N THR A 72 -11.84 -5.87 -3.29
CA THR A 72 -12.08 -7.32 -3.17
C THR A 72 -12.17 -7.80 -1.72
N ILE A 73 -11.40 -7.19 -0.82
CA ILE A 73 -11.30 -7.61 0.58
C ILE A 73 -12.16 -6.71 1.47
N SER A 74 -11.83 -5.44 1.63
CA SER A 74 -12.53 -4.57 2.60
C SER A 74 -12.19 -3.09 2.38
N ASN A 75 -13.15 -2.17 2.52
CA ASN A 75 -12.84 -0.74 2.63
C ASN A 75 -12.34 -0.42 4.04
N GLY A 76 -11.05 -0.66 4.30
CA GLY A 76 -10.50 -0.62 5.67
C GLY A 76 -11.10 -1.70 6.58
N CYS A 77 -10.65 -1.81 7.82
CA CYS A 77 -11.21 -2.74 8.81
C CYS A 77 -10.75 -2.39 10.23
N LYS A 78 -11.51 -2.84 11.22
CA LYS A 78 -11.04 -2.84 12.61
C LYS A 78 -10.03 -3.97 12.79
N MET A 79 -8.84 -3.63 13.28
CA MET A 79 -7.72 -4.54 13.48
C MET A 79 -7.85 -5.28 14.84
N ILE A 80 -7.16 -6.42 15.00
CA ILE A 80 -7.19 -7.31 16.18
C ILE A 80 -6.66 -6.63 17.43
N ASP A 81 -5.67 -5.76 17.25
CA ASP A 81 -5.07 -4.90 18.28
C ASP A 81 -5.95 -3.69 18.65
N GLY A 82 -7.08 -3.51 17.98
CA GLY A 82 -8.06 -2.45 18.25
C GLY A 82 -7.86 -1.17 17.43
N PHE A 83 -6.79 -1.08 16.63
CA PHE A 83 -6.58 0.03 15.71
C PHE A 83 -7.50 -0.10 14.47
N ASN A 84 -7.53 0.94 13.63
CA ASN A 84 -8.38 0.96 12.45
C ASN A 84 -7.54 1.21 11.21
N LEU A 85 -7.59 0.24 10.29
CA LEU A 85 -7.21 0.48 8.91
C LEU A 85 -8.29 1.34 8.27
N ARG A 86 -7.91 2.54 7.87
CA ARG A 86 -8.85 3.59 7.43
C ARG A 86 -9.58 3.22 6.17
N LYS A 87 -10.81 3.71 6.08
CA LYS A 87 -11.59 3.70 4.84
C LYS A 87 -11.03 4.72 3.85
N LEU A 88 -11.31 4.53 2.57
CA LEU A 88 -10.87 5.42 1.50
C LEU A 88 -11.35 6.87 1.74
N GLU A 89 -12.57 7.04 2.24
CA GLU A 89 -13.17 8.34 2.57
C GLU A 89 -12.60 8.99 3.85
N GLU A 90 -11.86 8.23 4.66
CA GLU A 90 -11.25 8.71 5.91
C GLU A 90 -9.81 9.20 5.71
N TRP A 91 -9.21 8.95 4.55
CA TRP A 91 -7.85 9.39 4.24
C TRP A 91 -7.74 10.93 4.24
N LYS A 92 -6.75 11.44 4.98
CA LYS A 92 -6.49 12.88 5.14
C LYS A 92 -5.18 13.25 4.46
N PHE A 93 -5.24 14.22 3.56
CA PHE A 93 -4.09 14.77 2.86
C PHE A 93 -4.41 16.15 2.30
N LYS A 94 -3.37 16.96 2.04
CA LYS A 94 -3.48 18.28 1.44
C LYS A 94 -3.64 18.18 -0.08
N THR A 95 -4.28 19.17 -0.69
CA THR A 95 -4.42 19.24 -2.15
C THR A 95 -3.05 19.17 -2.84
N GLY A 96 -2.92 18.25 -3.80
CA GLY A 96 -1.68 18.04 -4.56
C GLY A 96 -0.58 17.29 -3.80
N GLN A 97 -0.75 16.95 -2.52
CA GLN A 97 0.23 16.20 -1.72
C GLN A 97 0.56 14.86 -2.35
N LEU A 98 -0.46 14.12 -2.77
CA LEU A 98 -0.26 12.75 -3.25
C LEU A 98 0.49 12.67 -4.58
N ASN A 99 0.43 13.71 -5.42
CA ASN A 99 1.10 13.75 -6.72
C ASN A 99 2.53 14.34 -6.64
N ARG A 100 3.00 14.72 -5.46
CA ARG A 100 4.42 15.01 -5.25
C ARG A 100 5.14 13.71 -4.90
N ASP A 101 6.33 13.52 -5.45
CA ASP A 101 7.10 12.32 -5.16
C ASP A 101 7.52 12.28 -3.69
N PHE A 102 7.34 11.14 -3.04
CA PHE A 102 7.95 10.89 -1.74
C PHE A 102 9.48 10.85 -1.90
N PRO A 103 10.23 11.72 -1.21
CA PRO A 103 11.64 11.95 -1.54
C PRO A 103 12.61 11.00 -0.82
N PHE A 104 12.14 10.21 0.14
CA PHE A 104 12.98 9.35 0.97
C PHE A 104 13.03 7.93 0.41
N THR A 105 14.22 7.33 0.45
CA THR A 105 14.45 5.93 0.06
C THR A 105 15.15 5.12 1.15
N GLU A 106 15.58 5.78 2.22
CA GLU A 106 16.29 5.22 3.36
C GLU A 106 15.62 5.72 4.66
N PRO A 107 15.79 4.99 5.79
CA PRO A 107 15.42 5.50 7.10
C PRO A 107 16.00 6.90 7.36
N TRP A 108 15.24 7.75 8.04
CA TRP A 108 15.69 9.07 8.45
C TRP A 108 15.18 9.40 9.85
N ILE A 109 16.10 9.53 10.80
CA ILE A 109 15.86 10.05 12.15
C ILE A 109 16.29 11.51 12.12
N TRP A 110 15.34 12.43 12.17
CA TRP A 110 15.65 13.86 12.03
C TRP A 110 16.18 14.48 13.32
N GLU A 111 15.98 13.85 14.48
CA GLU A 111 16.61 14.31 15.73
C GLU A 111 18.15 14.20 15.69
N ASP A 112 18.66 13.28 14.86
CA ASP A 112 20.09 13.07 14.64
C ASP A 112 20.64 13.91 13.45
N ASP A 113 19.80 14.71 12.77
CA ASP A 113 20.15 15.49 11.59
C ASP A 113 20.08 17.00 11.86
N GLU A 114 21.22 17.70 11.72
CA GLU A 114 21.27 19.16 11.86
C GLU A 114 20.46 19.89 10.77
N ASN A 115 20.18 19.23 9.64
CA ASN A 115 19.42 19.79 8.52
C ASN A 115 18.02 19.18 8.41
N THR A 116 17.06 19.85 9.03
CA THR A 116 15.65 19.47 9.02
C THR A 116 14.85 20.02 7.83
N GLU A 117 15.48 20.62 6.81
CA GLU A 117 14.77 21.21 5.67
C GLU A 117 13.89 20.19 4.92
N LYS A 118 14.23 18.90 4.97
CA LYS A 118 13.46 17.83 4.32
C LYS A 118 12.11 17.57 5.00
N LEU A 119 11.91 17.99 6.26
CA LEU A 119 10.64 17.81 7.00
C LEU A 119 9.45 18.42 6.25
N LYS A 120 9.66 19.52 5.52
CA LYS A 120 8.59 20.17 4.74
C LYS A 120 8.01 19.29 3.61
N TYR A 121 8.68 18.20 3.27
CA TYR A 121 8.28 17.23 2.24
C TYR A 121 7.83 15.89 2.83
N ILE A 122 7.75 15.75 4.16
CA ILE A 122 7.49 14.45 4.81
C ILE A 122 6.12 13.87 4.46
N GLU A 123 5.13 14.74 4.20
CA GLU A 123 3.77 14.34 3.83
C GLU A 123 3.63 14.02 2.34
N ASP A 124 4.62 14.36 1.51
CA ASP A 124 4.50 14.23 0.06
C ASP A 124 4.41 12.76 -0.36
N GLY A 125 3.53 12.47 -1.33
CA GLY A 125 3.50 11.17 -1.98
C GLY A 125 3.13 9.97 -1.10
N ASN A 126 2.59 10.18 0.10
CA ASN A 126 2.16 9.10 0.99
C ASN A 126 0.73 9.30 1.53
N ILE A 127 0.12 8.20 1.97
CA ILE A 127 -1.19 8.15 2.61
C ILE A 127 -1.07 7.40 3.93
N GLU A 128 -1.51 8.02 5.00
CA GLU A 128 -1.60 7.40 6.33
C GLU A 128 -2.78 6.42 6.37
N LEU A 129 -2.47 5.11 6.43
CA LEU A 129 -3.48 4.05 6.43
C LEU A 129 -3.96 3.73 7.84
N ILE A 130 -3.06 3.78 8.82
CA ILE A 130 -3.34 3.43 10.22
C ILE A 130 -2.59 4.40 11.14
N ASP A 131 -3.25 4.77 12.23
CA ASP A 131 -2.66 5.45 13.39
C ASP A 131 -2.74 4.49 14.57
N ILE A 132 -1.58 4.16 15.14
CA ILE A 132 -1.43 3.22 16.26
C ILE A 132 -1.15 3.93 17.59
N GLY A 133 -1.33 5.25 17.65
CA GLY A 133 -1.06 6.06 18.84
C GLY A 133 0.42 6.42 19.00
N ASP A 134 0.75 7.19 20.05
CA ASP A 134 2.12 7.64 20.36
C ASP A 134 2.88 8.24 19.17
N SER A 135 2.15 9.01 18.34
CA SER A 135 2.64 9.63 17.11
C SER A 135 3.12 8.63 16.04
N GLN A 136 2.71 7.37 16.13
CA GLN A 136 3.14 6.30 15.23
C GLN A 136 2.06 5.95 14.21
N THR A 137 2.44 5.93 12.93
CA THR A 137 1.53 5.63 11.84
C THR A 137 2.17 4.72 10.79
N TRP A 138 1.33 3.97 10.10
CA TRP A 138 1.70 3.17 8.92
C TRP A 138 1.18 3.85 7.66
N ASN A 139 2.09 4.17 6.75
CA ASN A 139 1.80 4.92 5.55
C ASN A 139 2.17 4.11 4.31
N ILE A 140 1.33 4.17 3.28
CA ILE A 140 1.62 3.64 1.96
C ILE A 140 2.17 4.76 1.07
N ILE A 141 3.26 4.49 0.38
CA ILE A 141 3.80 5.44 -0.62
C ILE A 141 3.04 5.26 -1.94
N VAL A 142 2.53 6.37 -2.49
CA VAL A 142 1.71 6.38 -3.72
C VAL A 142 2.39 7.09 -4.90
N SER A 143 3.43 7.88 -4.64
CA SER A 143 4.23 8.59 -5.65
C SER A 143 5.72 8.61 -5.27
N GLY A 144 6.61 8.66 -6.27
CA GLY A 144 8.06 8.56 -6.08
C GLY A 144 8.61 7.13 -6.19
N LYS A 145 9.90 6.99 -5.86
CA LYS A 145 10.68 5.73 -6.05
C LYS A 145 10.19 4.59 -5.16
N GLU A 146 9.66 4.91 -4.00
CA GLU A 146 9.19 3.94 -3.00
C GLU A 146 7.72 3.57 -3.16
N LYS A 147 7.08 3.98 -4.26
CA LYS A 147 5.67 3.71 -4.54
C LYS A 147 5.33 2.23 -4.36
N GLY A 148 4.24 1.98 -3.62
CA GLY A 148 3.74 0.64 -3.30
C GLY A 148 4.29 0.05 -2.02
N LYS A 149 5.31 0.68 -1.41
CA LYS A 149 5.93 0.18 -0.17
C LYS A 149 5.29 0.78 1.07
N MET A 150 5.22 -0.02 2.13
CA MET A 150 4.82 0.41 3.46
C MET A 150 5.99 1.04 4.21
N TRP A 151 5.69 2.16 4.86
CA TRP A 151 6.61 2.94 5.66
C TRP A 151 6.01 3.23 7.03
N PHE A 152 6.86 3.24 8.03
CA PHE A 152 6.53 3.60 9.39
C PHE A 152 6.96 5.04 9.68
N PHE A 153 6.05 5.80 10.26
CA PHE A 153 6.22 7.21 10.57
C PHE A 153 6.08 7.42 12.07
N THR A 154 6.96 8.26 12.63
CA THR A 154 6.92 8.69 14.04
C THR A 154 7.08 10.21 14.13
N ASP A 155 7.11 10.75 15.35
CA ASP A 155 7.47 12.15 15.64
C ASP A 155 8.99 12.42 15.64
N VAL A 156 9.82 11.38 15.53
CA VAL A 156 11.29 11.48 15.52
C VAL A 156 11.96 10.95 14.25
N GLY A 157 11.24 10.19 13.42
CA GLY A 157 11.79 9.60 12.21
C GLY A 157 10.78 8.90 11.29
N ILE A 158 11.29 8.44 10.16
CA ILE A 158 10.60 7.55 9.22
C ILE A 158 11.50 6.39 8.81
N GLN A 159 10.91 5.23 8.52
CA GLN A 159 11.64 4.09 7.97
C GLN A 159 10.75 3.17 7.14
N PRO A 160 11.26 2.57 6.03
CA PRO A 160 10.55 1.51 5.33
C PRO A 160 10.54 0.23 6.16
N CYS A 161 9.63 -0.70 5.86
CA CYS A 161 9.82 -2.08 6.32
C CYS A 161 11.16 -2.64 5.81
N ALA A 162 11.81 -3.48 6.62
CA ALA A 162 12.96 -4.29 6.24
C ALA A 162 12.68 -5.78 6.52
N PRO A 163 12.57 -6.64 5.48
CA PRO A 163 12.63 -6.32 4.05
C PRO A 163 11.45 -5.44 3.61
N ALA A 164 11.61 -4.75 2.46
CA ALA A 164 10.55 -3.91 1.90
C ALA A 164 9.27 -4.73 1.64
N MET A 165 8.14 -4.22 2.12
CA MET A 165 6.83 -4.86 1.98
C MET A 165 5.87 -4.00 1.16
N ASP A 166 5.11 -4.64 0.28
CA ASP A 166 3.88 -4.05 -0.27
C ASP A 166 2.76 -4.06 0.80
N PHE A 167 1.64 -3.39 0.51
CA PHE A 167 0.51 -3.32 1.44
C PHE A 167 -0.03 -4.70 1.85
N LEU A 168 -0.21 -5.62 0.90
CA LEU A 168 -0.78 -6.94 1.22
C LEU A 168 0.17 -7.78 2.05
N THR A 169 1.47 -7.69 1.79
CA THR A 169 2.52 -8.43 2.52
C THR A 169 2.57 -7.95 3.95
N TRP A 170 2.56 -6.63 4.14
CA TRP A 170 2.49 -5.99 5.45
C TRP A 170 1.22 -6.42 6.20
N PHE A 171 0.05 -6.41 5.53
CA PHE A 171 -1.21 -6.79 6.16
C PHE A 171 -1.28 -8.28 6.51
N GLU A 172 -0.74 -9.16 5.66
CA GLU A 172 -0.61 -10.60 5.93
C GLU A 172 0.32 -10.87 7.11
N PHE A 173 1.45 -10.15 7.17
CA PHE A 173 2.42 -10.27 8.26
C PHE A 173 1.80 -9.87 9.60
N TRP A 174 1.03 -8.79 9.62
CA TRP A 174 0.23 -8.37 10.77
C TRP A 174 -0.84 -9.42 11.13
N LEU A 175 -1.59 -9.93 10.14
CA LEU A 175 -2.58 -10.98 10.37
C LEU A 175 -1.93 -12.19 11.03
N ASP A 176 -0.72 -12.56 10.65
CA ASP A 176 0.00 -13.69 11.24
C ASP A 176 0.49 -13.43 12.68
N GLY A 177 0.27 -12.23 13.22
CA GLY A 177 0.62 -11.84 14.59
C GLY A 177 2.08 -11.45 14.76
N ASN A 178 2.75 -11.12 13.66
CA ASN A 178 4.13 -10.67 13.70
C ASN A 178 4.20 -9.16 13.97
N GLU A 179 5.27 -8.76 14.67
CA GLU A 179 5.49 -7.37 15.12
C GLU A 179 6.83 -6.80 14.64
N ASP A 180 7.70 -7.65 14.07
CA ASP A 180 9.05 -7.28 13.65
C ASP A 180 9.10 -6.87 12.17
N TYR A 181 9.04 -5.57 11.92
CA TYR A 181 8.99 -5.00 10.57
C TYR A 181 10.33 -4.44 10.07
N PHE A 182 11.43 -4.54 10.83
CA PHE A 182 12.69 -3.82 10.56
C PHE A 182 13.96 -4.66 10.70
#